data_AF-A0A345GU75-F1
#
_entry.id   AF-A0A345GU75-F1
#
_cell.length_a   1.000
_cell.length_b   1.000
_cell.length_c   1.000
_cell.angle_alpha   90.00
_cell.angle_beta   90.00
_cell.angle_gamma   90.00
#
_symmetry.space_group_name_H-M   'P 1'
#
loop_
_entity.id
_entity.type
_entity.pdbx_description
1 polymer ?
#
loop_
_entity_poly.entity_id
_entity_poly.type
_entity_poly.pdbx_seq_one_letter_code
_entity_poly.pdbx_strand_id
1 'polypeptide(L)'
;MQRILSIISVLLLIVSCKNDSKSEKEASKSGKITKVVEVNLSTDQEQFLATTIAYFKQCKAEATNRNDCRNSITEMISEFYSLDDFKNENDQYKVYDSIQAIVKRSNSWTKLGKASNQEVLIKAQSAANNGNATIAIDMSETYGQVAMIIPGKLSKSGAWKLEVPNAAALVNYNADKSFTEKSLSYAFKSTENIVLFTRK
;
A
#
# COMPACT_ATOMS: atom_id res chain seq x y z
N MET A 1 -79.89 -16.28 -13.77
CA MET A 1 -79.44 -15.92 -12.41
C MET A 1 -77.96 -15.55 -12.51
N GLN A 2 -77.49 -14.30 -12.67
CA GLN A 2 -78.10 -12.96 -12.58
C GLN A 2 -78.36 -12.42 -11.15
N ARG A 3 -77.31 -11.83 -10.55
CA ARG A 3 -77.26 -10.50 -9.88
C ARG A 3 -75.83 -9.98 -10.14
N ILE A 4 -75.54 -8.88 -10.83
CA ILE A 4 -76.00 -7.47 -10.82
C ILE A 4 -75.27 -6.62 -9.77
N LEU A 5 -74.40 -5.76 -10.31
CA LEU A 5 -73.85 -4.45 -9.87
C LEU A 5 -73.80 -4.10 -8.37
N SER A 6 -72.66 -3.50 -8.01
CA SER A 6 -72.67 -2.07 -7.66
C SER A 6 -71.42 -1.38 -8.21
N ILE A 7 -71.58 -0.17 -8.75
CA ILE A 7 -70.49 0.65 -9.32
C ILE A 7 -70.45 1.95 -8.53
N ILE A 8 -69.27 2.34 -8.04
CA ILE A 8 -69.01 3.71 -7.58
C ILE A 8 -67.79 4.21 -8.35
N SER A 9 -68.02 5.15 -9.25
CA SER A 9 -66.98 5.86 -10.00
C SER A 9 -66.90 7.28 -9.46
N VAL A 10 -65.71 7.70 -9.03
CA VAL A 10 -65.43 9.09 -8.64
C VAL A 10 -64.29 9.59 -9.50
N LEU A 11 -64.64 10.43 -10.46
CA LEU A 11 -63.73 11.20 -11.30
C LEU A 11 -63.64 12.62 -10.71
N LEU A 12 -62.44 13.21 -10.61
CA LEU A 12 -62.05 14.61 -10.29
C LEU A 12 -60.58 14.51 -9.77
N LEU A 13 -59.57 15.30 -10.16
CA LEU A 13 -59.45 16.40 -11.12
C LEU A 13 -58.11 16.31 -11.86
N ILE A 14 -58.03 16.94 -13.04
CA ILE A 14 -56.79 17.21 -13.76
C ILE A 14 -56.18 18.54 -13.32
N VAL A 15 -54.87 18.55 -13.04
CA VAL A 15 -54.03 19.76 -13.01
C VAL A 15 -52.73 19.44 -13.75
N SER A 16 -52.35 20.31 -14.69
CA SER A 16 -51.14 20.15 -15.52
C SER A 16 -50.10 21.20 -15.15
N CYS A 17 -48.95 20.75 -14.63
CA CYS A 17 -47.76 21.57 -14.48
C CYS A 17 -46.54 20.83 -15.05
N LYS A 18 -46.13 21.24 -16.26
CA LYS A 18 -44.83 20.93 -16.87
C LYS A 18 -43.72 21.47 -15.96
N ASN A 19 -42.71 20.66 -15.65
CA ASN A 19 -41.56 21.10 -14.86
C ASN A 19 -40.27 20.42 -15.36
N ASP A 20 -39.24 21.19 -15.68
CA ASP A 20 -37.98 20.69 -16.22
C ASP A 20 -37.08 20.13 -15.10
N SER A 21 -37.02 18.80 -14.97
CA SER A 21 -36.17 18.10 -14.00
C SER A 21 -34.67 18.21 -14.38
N LYS A 22 -34.09 19.36 -14.05
CA LYS A 22 -32.67 19.70 -14.20
C LYS A 22 -31.80 18.65 -13.50
N SER A 23 -30.81 18.11 -14.21
CA SER A 23 -29.89 17.10 -13.67
C SER A 23 -29.22 17.58 -12.38
N GLU A 24 -29.50 16.88 -11.27
CA GLU A 24 -28.73 17.02 -10.04
C GLU A 24 -27.34 16.42 -10.28
N LYS A 25 -26.32 17.28 -10.21
CA LYS A 25 -24.93 16.82 -10.12
C LYS A 25 -24.74 16.25 -8.73
N GLU A 26 -24.39 14.97 -8.62
CA GLU A 26 -23.88 14.42 -7.37
C GLU A 26 -22.68 15.25 -6.90
N ALA A 27 -22.88 16.01 -5.83
CA ALA A 27 -21.82 16.80 -5.22
C ALA A 27 -20.82 15.84 -4.55
N SER A 28 -19.79 15.46 -5.30
CA SER A 28 -18.69 14.63 -4.82
C SER A 28 -18.23 15.16 -3.46
N LYS A 29 -18.42 14.34 -2.41
CA LYS A 29 -17.98 14.67 -1.05
C LYS A 29 -16.46 14.67 -1.04
N SER A 30 -15.88 15.85 -1.29
CA SER A 30 -14.46 16.13 -1.11
C SER A 30 -14.07 15.75 0.32
N GLY A 31 -13.49 14.56 0.45
CA GLY A 31 -13.06 14.03 1.74
C GLY A 31 -12.02 14.99 2.30
N LYS A 32 -12.29 15.54 3.49
CA LYS A 32 -11.37 16.42 4.21
C LYS A 32 -10.01 15.74 4.29
N ILE A 33 -9.04 16.20 3.49
CA ILE A 33 -7.71 15.59 3.40
C ILE A 33 -7.08 15.69 4.80
N THR A 34 -7.08 14.58 5.52
CA THR A 34 -6.46 14.50 6.85
C THR A 34 -4.97 14.71 6.66
N LYS A 35 -4.47 15.87 7.11
CA LYS A 35 -3.05 16.20 7.09
C LYS A 35 -2.28 15.06 7.78
N VAL A 36 -1.41 14.39 7.02
CA VAL A 36 -0.55 13.35 7.58
C VAL A 36 0.31 13.98 8.67
N VAL A 37 0.23 13.43 9.88
CA VAL A 37 1.09 13.84 11.00
C VAL A 37 2.47 13.24 10.73
N GLU A 38 3.48 14.09 10.56
CA GLU A 38 4.86 13.65 10.34
C GLU A 38 5.41 13.01 11.63
N VAL A 39 6.01 11.83 11.49
CA VAL A 39 6.61 11.05 12.58
C VAL A 39 8.00 10.63 12.11
N ASN A 40 9.04 10.97 12.86
CA ASN A 40 10.40 10.56 12.55
C ASN A 40 10.65 9.12 13.02
N LEU A 41 11.70 8.49 12.51
CA LEU A 41 12.23 7.24 13.06
C LEU A 41 12.78 7.48 14.48
N SER A 42 12.92 6.42 15.28
CA SER A 42 13.85 6.44 16.42
C SER A 42 15.29 6.19 15.94
N THR A 43 16.28 6.62 16.72
CA THR A 43 17.70 6.35 16.43
C THR A 43 17.99 4.85 16.34
N ASP A 44 17.28 4.00 17.08
CA ASP A 44 17.38 2.54 16.96
C ASP A 44 16.86 2.02 15.60
N GLN A 45 15.78 2.61 15.08
CA GLN A 45 15.23 2.30 13.75
C GLN A 45 16.15 2.79 12.62
N GLU A 46 16.71 3.99 12.75
CA GLU A 46 17.72 4.55 11.83
C GLU A 46 18.96 3.64 11.77
N GLN A 47 19.49 3.29 12.95
CA GLN A 47 20.66 2.41 13.09
C GLN A 47 20.36 0.99 12.59
N PHE A 48 19.18 0.43 12.87
CA PHE A 48 18.76 -0.86 12.31
C PHE A 48 18.78 -0.82 10.79
N LEU A 49 18.09 0.12 10.15
CA LEU A 49 18.01 0.20 8.69
C LEU A 49 19.38 0.41 8.04
N ALA A 50 20.23 1.26 8.62
CA ALA A 50 21.60 1.45 8.17
C ALA A 50 22.43 0.16 8.27
N THR A 51 22.32 -0.57 9.39
CA THR A 51 23.03 -1.84 9.64
C THR A 51 22.54 -2.94 8.69
N THR A 52 21.23 -3.08 8.49
CA THR A 52 20.65 -4.06 7.57
C THR A 52 21.05 -3.80 6.11
N ILE A 53 21.11 -2.53 5.68
CA ILE A 53 21.61 -2.17 4.34
C ILE A 53 23.11 -2.52 4.20
N ALA A 54 23.93 -2.24 5.21
CA ALA A 54 25.35 -2.60 5.19
C ALA A 54 25.57 -4.12 5.16
N TYR A 55 24.87 -4.87 6.02
CA TYR A 55 24.90 -6.34 6.03
C TYR A 55 24.43 -6.93 4.70
N PHE A 56 23.34 -6.42 4.11
CA PHE A 56 22.86 -6.87 2.81
C PHE A 56 23.89 -6.61 1.70
N LYS A 57 24.55 -5.45 1.68
CA LYS A 57 25.63 -5.16 0.72
C LYS A 57 26.79 -6.13 0.88
N GLN A 58 27.25 -6.40 2.10
CA GLN A 58 28.33 -7.36 2.38
C GLN A 58 27.94 -8.77 1.91
N CYS A 59 26.78 -9.26 2.36
CA CYS A 59 26.26 -10.57 1.97
C CYS A 59 26.17 -10.71 0.44
N LYS A 60 25.68 -9.69 -0.28
CA LYS A 60 25.59 -9.70 -1.75
C LYS A 60 26.93 -9.59 -2.48
N ALA A 61 28.00 -9.15 -1.81
CA ALA A 61 29.36 -9.12 -2.33
C ALA A 61 30.12 -10.45 -2.07
N GLU A 62 29.80 -11.13 -0.97
CA GLU A 62 30.38 -12.43 -0.59
C GLU A 62 29.59 -13.64 -1.15
N ALA A 63 28.36 -13.41 -1.64
CA ALA A 63 27.45 -14.42 -2.17
C ALA A 63 28.11 -15.31 -3.24
N THR A 64 28.16 -16.62 -2.97
CA THR A 64 28.64 -17.64 -3.91
C THR A 64 27.49 -18.30 -4.66
N ASN A 65 26.27 -18.20 -4.14
CA ASN A 65 25.06 -18.70 -4.74
C ASN A 65 24.06 -17.56 -4.98
N ARG A 66 23.30 -17.63 -6.08
CA ARG A 66 22.18 -16.70 -6.35
C ARG A 66 21.08 -16.73 -5.27
N ASN A 67 21.09 -17.75 -4.41
CA ASN A 67 20.14 -17.92 -3.31
C ASN A 67 20.54 -17.17 -2.03
N ASP A 68 21.80 -16.74 -1.92
CA ASP A 68 22.31 -16.04 -0.73
C ASP A 68 21.59 -14.69 -0.57
N CYS A 69 21.37 -14.28 0.68
CA CYS A 69 20.69 -13.03 1.08
C CYS A 69 19.23 -12.87 0.57
N ARG A 70 18.61 -13.90 -0.03
CA ARG A 70 17.21 -13.81 -0.53
C ARG A 70 16.16 -13.68 0.58
N ASN A 71 16.54 -13.88 1.83
CA ASN A 71 15.73 -13.68 3.02
C ASN A 71 15.90 -12.28 3.65
N SER A 72 16.89 -11.49 3.26
CA SER A 72 17.18 -10.22 3.95
C SER A 72 16.07 -9.17 3.81
N ILE A 73 15.24 -9.24 2.76
CA ILE A 73 14.07 -8.34 2.60
C ILE A 73 12.96 -8.70 3.60
N THR A 74 12.68 -9.99 3.77
CA THR A 74 11.66 -10.49 4.73
C THR A 74 12.14 -10.28 6.16
N GLU A 75 13.41 -10.57 6.45
CA GLU A 75 14.10 -10.27 7.71
C GLU A 75 14.02 -8.78 8.09
N MET A 76 14.37 -7.88 7.17
CA MET A 76 14.28 -6.43 7.39
C MET A 76 12.85 -5.98 7.74
N ILE A 77 11.84 -6.47 7.02
CA ILE A 77 10.44 -6.12 7.27
C ILE A 77 9.94 -6.76 8.57
N SER A 78 10.40 -7.97 8.88
CA SER A 78 10.03 -8.70 10.09
C SER A 78 10.51 -7.97 11.34
N GLU A 79 11.81 -7.71 11.50
CA GLU A 79 12.30 -7.23 12.81
C GLU A 79 12.27 -5.69 12.96
N PHE A 80 12.03 -4.94 11.87
CA PHE A 80 11.65 -3.52 11.97
C PHE A 80 10.24 -3.32 12.55
N TYR A 81 9.35 -4.30 12.35
CA TYR A 81 7.94 -4.26 12.78
C TYR A 81 7.55 -5.37 13.78
N SER A 82 8.52 -6.16 14.26
CA SER A 82 8.34 -7.34 15.12
C SER A 82 7.27 -8.33 14.60
N LEU A 83 7.49 -8.88 13.39
CA LEU A 83 6.52 -9.74 12.68
C LEU A 83 7.04 -11.14 12.34
N ASP A 84 6.24 -12.15 12.65
CA ASP A 84 6.51 -13.54 12.27
C ASP A 84 5.84 -13.97 10.94
N ASP A 85 5.04 -13.10 10.30
CA ASP A 85 4.34 -13.35 9.03
C ASP A 85 5.26 -13.95 7.94
N PHE A 86 6.54 -13.56 7.93
CA PHE A 86 7.55 -14.00 6.97
C PHE A 86 8.52 -15.08 7.48
N LYS A 87 8.39 -15.56 8.72
CA LYS A 87 9.15 -16.70 9.27
C LYS A 87 8.50 -18.05 8.93
N ASN A 88 9.25 -19.15 8.90
CA ASN A 88 8.72 -20.52 8.76
C ASN A 88 8.50 -21.18 10.14
N GLU A 89 8.10 -22.45 10.15
CA GLU A 89 7.84 -23.22 11.39
C GLU A 89 9.08 -23.48 12.25
N ASN A 90 10.28 -23.11 11.76
CA ASN A 90 11.57 -23.16 12.48
C ASN A 90 12.14 -21.74 12.72
N ASP A 91 11.29 -20.72 12.73
CA ASP A 91 11.61 -19.28 12.87
C ASP A 91 12.52 -18.67 11.78
N GLN A 92 12.79 -19.40 10.69
CA GLN A 92 13.67 -18.92 9.60
C GLN A 92 12.90 -18.03 8.61
N TYR A 93 13.49 -16.90 8.22
CA TYR A 93 12.93 -16.00 7.20
C TYR A 93 12.79 -16.67 5.83
N LYS A 94 11.56 -16.67 5.29
CA LYS A 94 11.21 -17.14 3.94
C LYS A 94 11.83 -16.23 2.88
N VAL A 95 12.16 -16.74 1.69
CA VAL A 95 12.69 -15.91 0.59
C VAL A 95 11.70 -14.84 0.11
N TYR A 96 12.21 -13.70 -0.37
CA TYR A 96 11.41 -12.51 -0.69
C TYR A 96 10.30 -12.74 -1.75
N ASP A 97 10.51 -13.66 -2.71
CA ASP A 97 9.49 -14.11 -3.68
C ASP A 97 8.17 -14.55 -3.02
N SER A 98 8.23 -15.02 -1.76
CA SER A 98 7.07 -15.47 -1.01
C SER A 98 6.19 -14.31 -0.50
N ILE A 99 6.73 -13.10 -0.36
CA ILE A 99 6.03 -11.93 0.23
C ILE A 99 4.70 -11.70 -0.50
N GLN A 100 4.73 -11.68 -1.84
CA GLN A 100 3.55 -11.42 -2.66
C GLN A 100 2.46 -12.49 -2.47
N ALA A 101 2.83 -13.75 -2.23
CA ALA A 101 1.88 -14.83 -1.97
C ALA A 101 1.34 -14.78 -0.53
N ILE A 102 2.19 -14.42 0.44
CA ILE A 102 1.82 -14.29 1.86
C ILE A 102 0.80 -13.17 2.06
N VAL A 103 1.09 -11.94 1.59
CA VAL A 103 0.17 -10.80 1.81
C VAL A 103 -1.10 -10.85 0.96
N LYS A 104 -1.13 -11.68 -0.09
CA LYS A 104 -2.36 -11.99 -0.85
C LYS A 104 -3.28 -12.99 -0.14
N ARG A 105 -2.75 -13.84 0.74
CA ARG A 105 -3.47 -14.94 1.40
C ARG A 105 -3.73 -14.71 2.90
N SER A 106 -2.92 -13.88 3.54
CA SER A 106 -3.02 -13.60 4.98
C SER A 106 -4.21 -12.69 5.30
N ASN A 107 -5.04 -13.12 6.25
CA ASN A 107 -6.11 -12.29 6.80
C ASN A 107 -5.59 -11.07 7.59
N SER A 108 -4.32 -11.07 7.99
CA SER A 108 -3.67 -9.98 8.72
C SER A 108 -3.27 -8.81 7.81
N TRP A 109 -3.22 -8.99 6.50
CA TRP A 109 -2.84 -7.93 5.56
C TRP A 109 -4.05 -7.35 4.83
N THR A 110 -3.98 -6.04 4.56
CA THR A 110 -5.00 -5.27 3.85
C THR A 110 -4.37 -4.60 2.64
N LYS A 111 -4.88 -4.90 1.45
CA LYS A 111 -4.52 -4.20 0.22
C LYS A 111 -5.09 -2.77 0.26
N LEU A 112 -4.22 -1.76 0.29
CA LEU A 112 -4.61 -0.35 0.28
C LEU A 112 -5.02 0.13 -1.12
N GLY A 113 -4.34 -0.33 -2.18
CA GLY A 113 -4.65 0.02 -3.57
C GLY A 113 -3.42 0.11 -4.47
N LYS A 114 -3.56 0.74 -5.65
CA LYS A 114 -2.46 1.03 -6.58
C LYS A 114 -1.71 2.32 -6.20
N ALA A 115 -0.40 2.37 -6.44
CA ALA A 115 0.43 3.55 -6.23
C ALA A 115 0.08 4.76 -7.11
N SER A 116 -0.69 4.55 -8.18
CA SER A 116 -1.18 5.63 -9.05
C SER A 116 -2.31 6.48 -8.43
N ASN A 117 -2.82 6.13 -7.25
CA ASN A 117 -3.84 6.89 -6.54
C ASN A 117 -3.23 7.62 -5.32
N GLN A 118 -3.32 8.95 -5.32
CA GLN A 118 -2.81 9.81 -4.25
C GLN A 118 -3.38 9.48 -2.86
N GLU A 119 -4.64 9.06 -2.75
CA GLU A 119 -5.23 8.65 -1.47
C GLU A 119 -4.59 7.38 -0.91
N VAL A 120 -4.18 6.45 -1.78
CA VAL A 120 -3.54 5.20 -1.37
C VAL A 120 -2.15 5.49 -0.79
N LEU A 121 -1.42 6.42 -1.41
CA LEU A 121 -0.14 6.91 -0.92
C LEU A 121 -0.28 7.63 0.43
N ILE A 122 -1.30 8.49 0.59
CA ILE A 122 -1.63 9.14 1.87
C ILE A 122 -1.96 8.07 2.94
N LYS A 123 -2.84 7.11 2.63
CA LYS A 123 -3.23 6.02 3.55
C LYS A 123 -2.03 5.16 3.97
N ALA A 124 -1.09 4.90 3.06
CA ALA A 124 0.12 4.14 3.37
C ALA A 124 1.10 4.90 4.27
N GLN A 125 1.36 6.20 4.02
CA GLN A 125 2.21 6.99 4.92
C GLN A 125 1.58 7.11 6.31
N SER A 126 0.26 7.36 6.39
CA SER A 126 -0.45 7.42 7.67
C SER A 126 -0.40 6.08 8.42
N ALA A 127 -0.48 4.95 7.73
CA ALA A 127 -0.33 3.63 8.36
C ALA A 127 1.08 3.43 8.92
N ALA A 128 2.13 3.72 8.14
CA ALA A 128 3.51 3.63 8.62
C ALA A 128 3.80 4.58 9.80
N ASN A 129 3.27 5.80 9.78
CA ASN A 129 3.41 6.77 10.87
C ASN A 129 2.66 6.35 12.15
N ASN A 130 1.62 5.51 12.03
CA ASN A 130 0.93 4.89 13.16
C ASN A 130 1.64 3.61 13.66
N GLY A 131 2.78 3.23 13.07
CA GLY A 131 3.52 2.01 13.41
C GLY A 131 3.06 0.75 12.66
N ASN A 132 2.03 0.81 11.82
CA ASN A 132 1.56 -0.36 11.07
C ASN A 132 2.55 -0.74 9.96
N ALA A 133 2.93 -2.02 9.93
CA ALA A 133 3.79 -2.58 8.90
C ALA A 133 3.20 -2.37 7.50
N THR A 134 3.84 -1.52 6.71
CA THR A 134 3.30 -1.06 5.42
C THR A 134 4.34 -1.24 4.32
N ILE A 135 3.94 -1.84 3.20
CA ILE A 135 4.83 -2.17 2.09
C ILE A 135 4.20 -1.85 0.74
N ALA A 136 5.05 -1.57 -0.25
CA ALA A 136 4.72 -1.51 -1.65
C ALA A 136 5.41 -2.65 -2.40
N ILE A 137 4.69 -3.32 -3.29
CA ILE A 137 5.19 -4.47 -4.07
C ILE A 137 4.95 -4.18 -5.55
N ASP A 138 5.95 -4.43 -6.40
CA ASP A 138 5.73 -4.56 -7.85
C ASP A 138 5.03 -5.89 -8.15
N MET A 139 3.82 -5.81 -8.70
CA MET A 139 2.96 -6.97 -8.93
C MET A 139 3.11 -7.59 -10.33
N SER A 140 4.04 -7.07 -11.15
CA SER A 140 4.30 -7.59 -12.50
C SER A 140 4.91 -9.00 -12.50
N GLU A 141 5.76 -9.31 -11.52
CA GLU A 141 6.47 -10.57 -11.36
C GLU A 141 6.29 -11.12 -9.93
N THR A 142 6.52 -12.41 -9.70
CA THR A 142 6.45 -13.01 -8.34
C THR A 142 7.60 -12.54 -7.45
N TYR A 143 8.77 -12.28 -8.05
CA TYR A 143 9.97 -11.72 -7.43
C TYR A 143 10.09 -10.20 -7.64
N GLY A 144 8.97 -9.50 -7.87
CA GLY A 144 8.95 -8.05 -8.03
C GLY A 144 9.55 -7.32 -6.82
N GLN A 145 10.14 -6.14 -7.06
CA GLN A 145 10.77 -5.34 -6.00
C GLN A 145 9.76 -5.03 -4.88
N VAL A 146 10.21 -5.12 -3.64
CA VAL A 146 9.46 -4.71 -2.45
C VAL A 146 10.14 -3.49 -1.83
N ALA A 147 9.36 -2.51 -1.40
CA ALA A 147 9.82 -1.38 -0.61
C ALA A 147 8.98 -1.29 0.67
N MET A 148 9.64 -1.07 1.79
CA MET A 148 9.00 -0.79 3.07
C MET A 148 8.63 0.69 3.12
N ILE A 149 7.39 1.00 3.48
CA ILE A 149 6.95 2.37 3.77
C ILE A 149 7.26 2.62 5.23
N ILE A 150 8.07 3.63 5.52
CA ILE A 150 8.58 3.92 6.88
C ILE A 150 7.99 5.23 7.41
N PRO A 151 8.01 5.47 8.73
CA PRO A 151 7.67 6.77 9.31
C PRO A 151 8.32 7.94 8.58
N GLY A 152 7.57 9.03 8.41
CA GLY A 152 8.08 10.29 7.87
C GLY A 152 6.98 11.17 7.30
N LYS A 153 7.30 11.89 6.23
CA LYS A 153 6.36 12.70 5.44
C LYS A 153 6.27 12.21 4.00
N LEU A 154 5.14 12.52 3.37
CA LEU A 154 5.03 12.48 1.91
C LEU A 154 6.02 13.45 1.27
N SER A 155 6.53 13.09 0.09
CA SER A 155 7.50 13.87 -0.67
C SER A 155 7.11 13.91 -2.15
N LYS A 156 7.29 15.06 -2.81
CA LYS A 156 6.85 15.24 -4.21
C LYS A 156 7.77 14.49 -5.18
N SER A 157 7.24 13.49 -5.86
CA SER A 157 7.94 12.79 -6.93
C SER A 157 7.77 13.52 -8.27
N GLY A 158 8.87 13.98 -8.86
CA GLY A 158 8.87 14.55 -10.21
C GLY A 158 8.52 13.54 -11.30
N ALA A 159 8.95 12.29 -11.14
CA ALA A 159 8.69 11.21 -12.09
C ALA A 159 7.22 10.75 -12.07
N TRP A 160 6.64 10.58 -10.87
CA TRP A 160 5.27 10.09 -10.72
C TRP A 160 4.22 11.21 -10.73
N LYS A 161 4.63 12.49 -10.56
CA LYS A 161 3.75 13.67 -10.42
C LYS A 161 2.76 13.56 -9.25
N LEU A 162 3.16 12.83 -8.20
CA LEU A 162 2.39 12.54 -6.98
C LEU A 162 3.22 12.88 -5.74
N GLU A 163 2.57 13.05 -4.60
CA GLU A 163 3.22 13.04 -3.29
C GLU A 163 3.31 11.60 -2.78
N VAL A 164 4.52 11.08 -2.64
CA VAL A 164 4.79 9.65 -2.39
C VAL A 164 5.41 9.45 -1.00
N PRO A 165 5.21 8.29 -0.35
CA PRO A 165 5.71 8.06 1.00
C PRO A 165 7.23 8.06 1.12
N ASN A 166 7.70 8.23 2.35
CA ASN A 166 9.04 7.87 2.79
C ASN A 166 9.19 6.34 2.77
N ALA A 167 10.34 5.84 2.31
CA ALA A 167 10.56 4.42 2.09
C ALA A 167 12.01 3.99 2.36
N ALA A 168 12.16 2.69 2.65
CA ALA A 168 13.41 1.95 2.66
C ALA A 168 13.28 0.68 1.81
N ALA A 169 14.35 0.23 1.15
CA ALA A 169 14.35 -1.01 0.38
C ALA A 169 15.75 -1.62 0.23
N LEU A 170 15.81 -2.96 0.25
CA LEU A 170 16.96 -3.71 -0.24
C LEU A 170 16.71 -4.10 -1.71
N VAL A 171 17.67 -3.82 -2.59
CA VAL A 171 17.50 -3.95 -4.05
C VAL A 171 18.25 -5.17 -4.55
N ASN A 172 17.56 -6.32 -4.67
CA ASN A 172 18.22 -7.62 -4.88
C ASN A 172 19.02 -7.74 -6.19
N TYR A 173 18.64 -7.01 -7.24
CA TYR A 173 19.37 -6.99 -8.52
C TYR A 173 20.60 -6.07 -8.51
N ASN A 174 20.74 -5.18 -7.52
CA ASN A 174 21.87 -4.27 -7.37
C ASN A 174 21.91 -3.75 -5.92
N ALA A 175 22.73 -4.40 -5.09
CA ALA A 175 22.75 -4.11 -3.65
C ALA A 175 23.10 -2.66 -3.33
N ASP A 176 23.89 -1.99 -4.19
CA ASP A 176 24.28 -0.60 -3.98
C ASP A 176 23.15 0.42 -4.04
N LYS A 177 22.08 0.11 -4.77
CA LYS A 177 20.85 0.91 -4.84
C LYS A 177 19.92 0.72 -3.63
N SER A 178 20.27 -0.15 -2.69
CA SER A 178 19.53 -0.29 -1.41
C SER A 178 19.63 1.00 -0.60
N PHE A 179 18.52 1.39 0.04
CA PHE A 179 18.38 2.71 0.66
C PHE A 179 17.46 2.72 1.88
N THR A 180 17.66 3.71 2.75
CA THR A 180 16.67 4.24 3.68
C THR A 180 16.35 5.70 3.32
N GLU A 181 15.25 6.22 3.86
CA GLU A 181 14.81 7.61 3.79
C GLU A 181 14.85 8.23 2.39
N LYS A 182 14.19 7.58 1.43
CA LYS A 182 13.91 8.17 0.11
C LYS A 182 12.46 8.03 -0.26
N SER A 183 12.01 8.95 -1.12
CA SER A 183 10.69 8.87 -1.75
C SER A 183 10.45 7.49 -2.37
N LEU A 184 9.26 6.92 -2.21
CA LEU A 184 8.90 5.59 -2.74
C LEU A 184 9.22 5.40 -4.24
N SER A 185 9.14 6.48 -5.04
CA SER A 185 9.52 6.47 -6.46
C SER A 185 11.01 6.25 -6.74
N TYR A 186 11.86 6.13 -5.72
CA TYR A 186 13.26 5.70 -5.87
C TYR A 186 13.39 4.18 -6.03
N ALA A 187 12.48 3.39 -5.43
CA ALA A 187 12.44 1.93 -5.61
C ALA A 187 11.86 1.50 -6.96
N PHE A 188 11.02 2.33 -7.59
CA PHE A 188 10.10 1.92 -8.64
C PHE A 188 10.03 2.93 -9.80
N LYS A 189 10.28 2.47 -11.03
CA LYS A 189 10.31 3.32 -12.24
C LYS A 189 8.97 4.01 -12.55
N SER A 190 7.84 3.32 -12.32
CA SER A 190 6.48 3.83 -12.56
C SER A 190 5.51 3.31 -11.49
N THR A 191 4.27 3.80 -11.50
CA THR A 191 3.19 3.38 -10.58
C THR A 191 2.37 2.18 -11.06
N GLU A 192 2.59 1.72 -12.28
CA GLU A 192 1.63 0.92 -13.08
C GLU A 192 1.20 -0.40 -12.41
N ASN A 193 2.20 -1.15 -11.94
CA ASN A 193 2.06 -2.46 -11.30
C ASN A 193 2.25 -2.40 -9.78
N ILE A 194 2.51 -1.23 -9.21
CA ILE A 194 2.85 -1.09 -7.79
C ILE A 194 1.58 -1.07 -6.94
N VAL A 195 1.47 -2.02 -6.01
CA VAL A 195 0.34 -2.14 -5.08
C VAL A 195 0.84 -2.02 -3.65
N LEU A 196 0.13 -1.22 -2.86
CA LEU A 196 0.44 -0.99 -1.46
C LEU A 196 -0.43 -1.86 -0.55
N PHE A 197 0.17 -2.38 0.51
CA PHE A 197 -0.45 -3.21 1.54
C PHE A 197 -0.04 -2.68 2.92
N THR A 198 -0.94 -2.79 3.90
CA THR A 198 -0.62 -2.59 5.32
C THR A 198 -1.10 -3.78 6.12
N ARG A 199 -0.39 -4.11 7.19
CA ARG A 199 -0.86 -5.04 8.22
C ARG A 199 -1.91 -4.37 9.09
N LYS A 200 -2.89 -5.17 9.53
CA LYS A 200 -3.92 -4.82 10.52
C LYS A 200 -3.33 -4.83 11.92
#